data_AF-A0A3N9UA24-F1
#
_entry.id   AF-A0A3N9UA24-F1
#
_cell.length_a   1.000
_cell.length_b   1.000
_cell.length_c   1.000
_cell.angle_alpha   90.00
_cell.angle_beta   90.00
_cell.angle_gamma   90.00
#
_symmetry.space_group_name_H-M   'P 1'
#
loop_
_entity.id
_entity.type
_entity.pdbx_description
1 polymer ?
#
loop_
_entity_poly.entity_id
_entity_poly.type
_entity_poly.pdbx_seq_one_letter_code
_entity_poly.pdbx_strand_id
1 'polypeptide(L)'
;MENTTFINTQKYYLFLREIKYLHEMDYAVVTNADLEKRLVKNFKLWKNLKKQRKVSDTRALIDGTLSTLTEKNYLKRVEKGKYRILDEGIHYLNQLQEVLIGEFYFEFTFINKELSEKEAFDAIVVNKQFEYSIANHPILTEDDIAELALMDYQFHNRKLSI
;
A
#
# COMPACT_ATOMS: atom_id res chain seq x y z
N MET A 1 0.84 -17.14 8.36
CA MET A 1 1.83 -16.09 8.65
C MET A 1 1.55 -15.53 10.05
N GLU A 2 2.54 -15.32 10.92
CA GLU A 2 2.27 -14.64 12.20
C GLU A 2 1.68 -13.26 11.92
N ASN A 3 0.62 -12.86 12.63
CA ASN A 3 -0.16 -11.63 12.40
C ASN A 3 0.74 -10.38 12.25
N THR A 4 1.85 -10.33 12.99
CA THR A 4 2.87 -9.28 12.93
C THR A 4 3.56 -9.15 11.56
N THR A 5 3.82 -10.26 10.87
CA THR A 5 4.46 -10.26 9.55
C THR A 5 3.54 -9.65 8.49
N PHE A 6 2.24 -9.92 8.58
CA PHE A 6 1.28 -9.41 7.60
C PHE A 6 0.98 -7.93 7.80
N ILE A 7 0.91 -7.48 9.05
CA ILE A 7 0.85 -6.03 9.37
C ILE A 7 2.07 -5.30 8.80
N ASN A 8 3.27 -5.88 8.90
CA ASN A 8 4.47 -5.28 8.32
C ASN A 8 4.42 -5.25 6.79
N THR A 9 3.84 -6.27 6.15
CA THR A 9 3.64 -6.32 4.69
C THR A 9 2.81 -5.13 4.21
N GLN A 10 1.63 -4.95 4.80
CA GLN A 10 0.76 -3.82 4.47
C GLN A 10 1.44 -2.48 4.76
N LYS A 11 2.22 -2.39 5.85
CA LYS A 11 2.88 -1.13 6.25
C LYS A 11 3.97 -0.76 5.26
N TYR A 12 4.82 -1.71 4.89
CA TYR A 12 5.87 -1.47 3.89
C TYR A 12 5.27 -1.16 2.52
N TYR A 13 4.18 -1.81 2.16
CA TYR A 13 3.44 -1.52 0.93
C TYR A 13 3.01 -0.05 0.89
N LEU A 14 2.31 0.42 1.92
CA LEU A 14 1.85 1.81 2.00
C LEU A 14 3.01 2.81 1.88
N PHE A 15 4.09 2.60 2.62
CA PHE A 15 5.24 3.52 2.59
C PHE A 15 5.88 3.55 1.21
N LEU A 16 6.16 2.40 0.61
CA LEU A 16 6.80 2.34 -0.70
C LEU A 16 5.88 2.87 -1.81
N ARG A 17 4.57 2.60 -1.74
CA ARG A 17 3.57 3.15 -2.67
C ARG A 17 3.56 4.68 -2.62
N GLU A 18 3.46 5.28 -1.43
CA GLU A 18 3.44 6.74 -1.31
C GLU A 18 4.75 7.38 -1.76
N ILE A 19 5.90 6.78 -1.44
CA ILE A 19 7.20 7.30 -1.86
C ILE A 19 7.34 7.20 -3.38
N LYS A 20 6.96 6.08 -4.00
CA LYS A 20 6.97 5.91 -5.46
C LYS A 20 6.08 6.94 -6.14
N TYR A 21 4.84 7.09 -5.67
CA TYR A 21 3.89 8.05 -6.23
C TYR A 21 4.46 9.48 -6.20
N LEU A 22 5.02 9.89 -5.06
CA LEU A 22 5.65 11.21 -4.96
C LEU A 22 6.87 11.33 -5.88
N HIS A 23 7.67 10.28 -6.00
CA HIS A 23 8.81 10.24 -6.90
C HIS A 23 8.41 10.44 -8.37
N GLU A 24 7.32 9.82 -8.79
CA GLU A 24 6.76 9.93 -10.15
C GLU A 24 6.13 11.31 -10.43
N MET A 25 5.79 12.08 -9.39
CA MET A 25 5.35 13.48 -9.49
C MET A 25 6.51 14.49 -9.46
N ASP A 26 7.70 14.09 -9.92
CA ASP A 26 8.94 14.89 -9.93
C ASP A 26 9.50 15.29 -8.54
N TYR A 27 9.01 14.70 -7.45
CA TYR A 27 9.68 14.83 -6.16
C TYR A 27 10.90 13.90 -6.12
N ALA A 28 12.08 14.44 -6.46
CA ALA A 28 13.34 13.69 -6.40
C ALA A 28 13.69 13.17 -4.98
N VAL A 29 13.02 13.71 -3.95
CA VAL A 29 13.18 13.40 -2.53
C VAL A 29 11.83 13.53 -1.82
N VAL A 30 11.49 12.55 -0.99
CA VAL A 30 10.30 12.50 -0.14
C VAL A 30 10.66 12.78 1.31
N THR A 31 9.86 13.60 1.99
CA THR A 31 10.08 13.95 3.39
C THR A 31 9.14 13.20 4.35
N ASN A 32 9.49 13.16 5.63
CA ASN A 32 8.58 12.65 6.67
C ASN A 32 7.23 13.37 6.67
N ALA A 33 7.22 14.69 6.46
CA ALA A 33 5.99 15.49 6.46
C ALA A 33 5.05 15.12 5.30
N ASP A 34 5.62 14.80 4.13
CA ASP A 34 4.84 14.34 2.98
C ASP A 34 4.15 13.02 3.28
N LEU A 35 4.89 12.08 3.89
CA LEU A 35 4.34 10.78 4.29
C LEU A 35 3.32 10.90 5.41
N GLU A 36 3.56 11.78 6.39
CA GLU A 36 2.58 12.07 7.46
C GLU A 36 1.25 12.58 6.88
N LYS A 37 1.32 13.47 5.90
CA LYS A 37 0.12 14.02 5.26
C LYS A 37 -0.65 12.96 4.49
N ARG A 38 0.04 12.08 3.74
CA ARG A 38 -0.59 11.09 2.87
C ARG A 38 -1.12 9.88 3.63
N LEU A 39 -0.42 9.43 4.66
CA LEU A 39 -0.81 8.26 5.48
C LEU A 39 -1.76 8.62 6.64
N VAL A 40 -2.29 9.84 6.68
CA VAL A 40 -3.14 10.34 7.78
C VAL A 40 -4.36 9.46 8.08
N LYS A 41 -4.99 8.91 7.03
CA LYS A 41 -6.13 8.00 7.16
C LYS A 41 -5.69 6.66 7.77
N ASN A 42 -4.58 6.08 7.30
CA ASN A 42 -4.04 4.80 7.77
C ASN A 42 -3.55 4.88 9.23
N PHE A 43 -3.00 6.01 9.68
CA PHE A 43 -2.58 6.19 11.08
C PHE A 43 -3.74 6.02 12.08
N LYS A 44 -4.97 6.40 11.69
CA LYS A 44 -6.15 6.21 12.54
C LYS A 44 -6.43 4.73 12.78
N LEU A 45 -6.27 3.90 11.74
CA LEU A 45 -6.39 2.44 11.84
C LEU A 45 -5.29 1.86 12.74
N TRP A 46 -4.04 2.32 12.58
CA TRP A 46 -2.91 1.91 13.45
C TRP A 46 -3.13 2.20 14.92
N LYS A 47 -3.73 3.34 15.25
CA LYS A 47 -4.04 3.70 16.64
C LYS A 47 -4.94 2.65 17.29
N ASN A 48 -5.88 2.08 16.54
CA ASN A 48 -6.82 1.07 17.05
C ASN A 48 -6.16 -0.30 17.30
N LEU A 49 -5.04 -0.59 16.63
CA LEU A 49 -4.24 -1.80 16.86
C LEU A 49 -3.40 -1.72 18.15
N LYS A 50 -3.10 -0.51 18.63
CA LYS A 50 -2.25 -0.26 19.80
C LYS A 50 -3.04 -0.36 21.10
N LYS A 51 -3.51 -1.56 21.48
CA LYS A 51 -4.31 -1.73 22.73
C LYS A 51 -3.52 -1.59 24.05
N GLN A 52 -2.17 -1.58 24.09
CA GLN A 52 -1.46 -1.69 25.39
C GLN A 52 -0.13 -0.93 25.63
N ARG A 53 0.38 -0.07 24.75
CA ARG A 53 1.59 0.72 25.11
C ARG A 53 1.48 2.15 24.63
N LYS A 54 1.97 3.07 25.45
CA LYS A 54 2.25 4.49 25.19
C LYS A 54 3.24 4.65 24.01
N VAL A 55 2.95 4.11 22.84
CA VAL A 55 3.62 4.47 21.58
C VAL A 55 2.91 5.72 21.08
N SER A 56 3.19 6.83 21.77
CA SER A 56 2.61 8.15 21.51
C SER A 56 3.06 8.74 20.18
N ASP A 57 4.05 8.16 19.50
CA ASP A 57 4.61 8.78 18.30
C ASP A 57 4.30 8.00 17.04
N THR A 58 3.29 8.47 16.32
CA THR A 58 3.13 8.25 14.87
C THR A 58 4.47 8.48 14.15
N ARG A 59 5.22 9.49 14.60
CA ARG A 59 6.55 9.83 14.11
C ARG A 59 7.58 8.72 14.30
N ALA A 60 7.59 8.05 15.45
CA ALA A 60 8.48 6.92 15.72
C ALA A 60 8.15 5.70 14.83
N LEU A 61 6.87 5.52 14.48
CA LEU A 61 6.47 4.48 13.53
C LEU A 61 6.95 4.80 12.12
N ILE A 62 6.84 6.06 11.69
CA ILE A 62 7.35 6.53 10.39
C ILE A 62 8.87 6.39 10.35
N ASP A 63 9.56 6.97 11.31
CA ASP A 63 11.03 6.95 11.40
C ASP A 63 11.56 5.51 11.48
N GLY A 64 10.94 4.65 12.29
CA GLY A 64 11.32 3.24 12.39
C GLY A 64 11.06 2.45 11.10
N THR A 65 9.96 2.74 10.41
CA THR A 65 9.66 2.10 9.12
C THR A 65 10.63 2.54 8.03
N LEU A 66 10.92 3.84 7.95
CA LEU A 66 11.88 4.41 7.01
C LEU A 66 13.31 3.94 7.30
N SER A 67 13.70 3.83 8.58
CA SER A 67 15.00 3.25 8.97
C SER A 67 15.11 1.81 8.47
N THR A 68 14.09 0.99 8.72
CA THR A 68 14.09 -0.41 8.28
C THR A 68 14.18 -0.54 6.76
N LEU A 69 13.41 0.25 6.01
CA LEU A 69 13.45 0.23 4.55
C LEU A 69 14.78 0.76 3.99
N THR A 70 15.44 1.68 4.71
CA THR A 70 16.78 2.17 4.36
C THR A 70 17.85 1.11 4.63
N GLU A 71 17.80 0.43 5.79
CA GLU A 71 18.71 -0.66 6.15
C GLU A 71 18.63 -1.84 5.18
N LYS A 72 17.46 -2.06 4.59
CA LYS A 72 17.22 -3.09 3.56
C LYS A 72 17.57 -2.66 2.13
N ASN A 73 18.14 -1.47 1.93
CA ASN A 73 18.44 -0.91 0.61
C ASN A 73 17.21 -0.76 -0.32
N TYR A 74 16.02 -0.55 0.24
CA TYR A 74 14.84 -0.20 -0.56
C TYR A 74 14.68 1.31 -0.73
N LEU A 75 15.21 2.06 0.24
CA LEU A 75 15.28 3.52 0.22
C LEU A 75 16.73 3.97 0.42
N LYS A 76 17.07 5.10 -0.20
CA LYS A 76 18.28 5.86 0.10
C LYS A 76 17.92 7.08 0.93
N ARG A 77 18.51 7.19 2.12
CA ARG A 77 18.44 8.42 2.91
C ARG A 77 19.42 9.45 2.34
N VAL A 78 18.89 10.54 1.80
CA VAL A 78 19.71 11.63 1.23
C VAL A 78 20.19 12.56 2.34
N GLU A 79 19.29 12.91 3.26
CA GLU A 79 19.58 13.71 4.46
C GLU A 79 18.65 13.27 5.62
N LYS A 80 18.77 13.88 6.79
CA LYS A 80 17.83 13.62 7.90
C LYS A 80 16.39 13.96 7.49
N GLY A 81 15.52 12.94 7.50
CA GLY A 81 14.11 13.07 7.16
C GLY A 81 13.82 13.20 5.66
N LYS A 82 14.79 12.86 4.79
CA LYS A 82 14.72 12.97 3.34
C LYS A 82 15.16 11.67 2.66
N TYR A 83 14.27 11.09 1.86
CA TYR A 83 14.44 9.74 1.29
C TYR A 83 14.17 9.72 -0.20
N ARG A 84 14.84 8.80 -0.91
CA ARG A 84 14.58 8.46 -2.30
C ARG A 84 14.35 6.96 -2.40
N ILE A 85 13.37 6.55 -3.20
CA ILE A 85 13.18 5.12 -3.50
C ILE A 85 14.26 4.60 -4.45
N LEU A 86 14.70 3.36 -4.25
CA LEU A 86 15.62 2.65 -5.13
C LEU A 86 14.86 1.66 -6.01
N ASP A 87 15.50 1.18 -7.07
CA ASP A 87 14.89 0.19 -7.98
C ASP A 87 14.52 -1.10 -7.23
N GLU A 88 15.34 -1.51 -6.26
CA GLU A 88 15.06 -2.63 -5.36
C GLU A 88 13.82 -2.37 -4.50
N GLY A 89 13.57 -1.11 -4.12
CA GLY A 89 12.37 -0.71 -3.40
C GLY A 89 11.11 -0.80 -4.26
N ILE A 90 11.22 -0.46 -5.55
CA ILE A 90 10.12 -0.63 -6.52
C ILE A 90 9.85 -2.13 -6.75
N HIS A 91 10.91 -2.93 -6.92
CA HIS A 91 10.76 -4.37 -7.08
C HIS A 91 10.09 -5.01 -5.85
N TYR A 92 10.53 -4.64 -4.65
CA TYR A 92 9.93 -5.13 -3.41
C TYR A 92 8.48 -4.64 -3.24
N LEU A 93 8.14 -3.43 -3.68
CA LEU A 93 6.75 -2.95 -3.71
C LEU A 93 5.86 -3.88 -4.55
N ASN A 94 6.31 -4.29 -5.73
CA ASN A 94 5.55 -5.20 -6.60
C ASN A 94 5.35 -6.58 -5.93
N GLN A 95 6.38 -7.11 -5.26
CA GLN A 95 6.25 -8.36 -4.49
C GLN A 95 5.23 -8.23 -3.36
N LEU A 96 5.23 -7.11 -2.64
CA LEU A 96 4.25 -6.85 -1.58
C LEU A 96 2.82 -6.78 -2.16
N GLN A 97 2.63 -6.20 -3.34
CA GLN A 97 1.34 -6.17 -4.02
C GLN A 97 0.83 -7.58 -4.34
N GLU A 98 1.66 -8.44 -4.92
CA GLU A 98 1.31 -9.83 -5.22
C GLU A 98 0.89 -10.60 -3.96
N VAL A 99 1.66 -10.44 -2.86
CA VAL A 99 1.32 -11.05 -1.57
C VAL A 99 -0.02 -10.55 -1.05
N LEU A 100 -0.27 -9.24 -1.10
CA LEU A 100 -1.52 -8.66 -0.60
C LEU A 100 -2.73 -9.09 -1.43
N ILE A 101 -2.60 -9.10 -2.76
CA ILE A 101 -3.66 -9.57 -3.67
C ILE A 101 -3.99 -11.05 -3.35
N GLY A 102 -2.97 -11.90 -3.22
CA GLY A 102 -3.14 -13.31 -2.91
C GLY A 102 -3.76 -13.58 -1.54
N GLU A 103 -3.56 -12.70 -0.56
CA GLU A 103 -4.14 -12.83 0.80
C GLU A 103 -5.55 -12.24 0.93
N PHE A 104 -5.93 -11.27 0.08
CA PHE A 104 -7.26 -10.64 0.15
C PHE A 104 -8.34 -11.40 -0.62
N TYR A 105 -7.96 -12.17 -1.64
CA TYR A 105 -8.88 -12.97 -2.47
C TYR A 105 -10.07 -12.14 -2.98
N PHE A 106 -9.82 -11.29 -3.97
CA PHE A 106 -10.86 -10.42 -4.52
C PHE A 106 -11.90 -11.18 -5.32
N GLU A 107 -13.17 -10.84 -5.10
CA GLU A 107 -14.30 -11.28 -5.92
C GLU A 107 -15.00 -10.08 -6.56
N PHE A 108 -15.28 -10.19 -7.87
CA PHE A 108 -15.83 -9.10 -8.70
C PHE A 108 -17.27 -9.39 -9.12
N THR A 109 -18.10 -9.85 -8.17
CA THR A 109 -19.47 -10.34 -8.43
C THR A 109 -20.40 -9.30 -9.06
N PHE A 110 -20.13 -8.01 -8.84
CA PHE A 110 -20.96 -6.90 -9.31
C PHE A 110 -20.43 -6.21 -10.58
N ILE A 111 -19.35 -6.74 -11.18
CA ILE A 111 -18.65 -6.11 -12.29
C ILE A 111 -18.68 -7.03 -13.51
N ASN A 112 -19.07 -6.47 -14.66
CA ASN A 112 -19.01 -7.20 -15.93
C ASN A 112 -17.56 -7.52 -16.31
N LYS A 113 -17.36 -8.66 -16.99
CA LYS A 113 -16.07 -8.97 -17.60
C LYS A 113 -15.83 -8.01 -18.77
N GLU A 114 -14.56 -7.79 -19.12
CA GLU A 114 -14.14 -7.03 -20.32
C GLU A 114 -14.42 -5.52 -20.29
N LEU A 115 -14.51 -4.90 -19.11
CA LEU A 115 -14.55 -3.44 -19.01
C LEU A 115 -13.26 -2.82 -19.55
N SER A 116 -13.37 -1.63 -20.14
CA SER A 116 -12.19 -0.80 -20.42
C SER A 116 -11.47 -0.42 -19.12
N GLU A 117 -10.19 -0.05 -19.20
CA GLU A 117 -9.40 0.31 -18.01
C GLU A 117 -10.05 1.44 -17.19
N LYS A 118 -10.69 2.41 -17.86
CA LYS A 118 -11.41 3.51 -17.21
C LYS A 118 -12.68 3.03 -16.50
N GLU A 119 -13.49 2.20 -17.15
CA GLU A 119 -14.73 1.67 -16.56
C GLU A 119 -14.44 0.76 -15.37
N ALA A 120 -13.40 -0.07 -15.46
CA ALA A 120 -12.95 -0.90 -14.35
C ALA A 120 -12.48 -0.04 -13.17
N PHE A 121 -11.74 1.04 -13.42
CA PHE A 121 -11.35 2.00 -12.39
C PHE A 121 -12.58 2.63 -11.72
N ASP A 122 -13.55 3.11 -12.50
CA ASP A 122 -14.75 3.74 -11.96
C ASP A 122 -15.58 2.73 -11.14
N ALA A 123 -15.75 1.49 -11.60
CA ALA A 123 -16.46 0.46 -10.87
C ALA A 123 -15.78 0.07 -9.54
N ILE A 124 -14.46 -0.15 -9.57
CA ILE A 124 -13.71 -0.69 -8.44
C ILE A 124 -13.27 0.42 -7.47
N VAL A 125 -12.63 1.47 -7.97
CA VAL A 125 -12.00 2.50 -7.13
C VAL A 125 -13.00 3.55 -6.68
N VAL A 126 -13.88 4.00 -7.58
CA VAL A 126 -14.87 5.05 -7.26
C VAL A 126 -16.10 4.46 -6.59
N ASN A 127 -16.65 3.38 -7.13
CA ASN A 127 -17.91 2.79 -6.66
C ASN A 127 -17.76 1.62 -5.68
N LYS A 128 -16.53 1.12 -5.44
CA LYS A 128 -16.23 0.02 -4.50
C LYS A 128 -17.01 -1.27 -4.78
N GLN A 129 -17.19 -1.62 -6.04
CA GLN A 129 -17.98 -2.79 -6.44
C GLN A 129 -17.17 -4.11 -6.41
N PHE A 130 -16.58 -4.46 -5.28
CA PHE A 130 -15.81 -5.71 -5.11
C PHE A 130 -15.94 -6.25 -3.68
N GLU A 131 -15.76 -7.56 -3.52
CA GLU A 131 -15.72 -8.25 -2.23
C GLU A 131 -14.32 -8.77 -1.92
N TYR A 132 -14.01 -8.94 -0.63
CA TYR A 132 -12.70 -9.39 -0.15
C TYR A 132 -12.78 -9.92 1.29
N SER A 133 -11.73 -10.65 1.72
CA SER A 133 -11.66 -11.19 3.09
C SER A 133 -11.36 -10.12 4.15
N ILE A 134 -12.37 -9.78 4.97
CA ILE A 134 -12.34 -8.70 5.98
C ILE A 134 -11.29 -8.93 7.10
N ALA A 135 -10.90 -10.18 7.39
CA ALA A 135 -10.00 -10.48 8.51
C ALA A 135 -8.55 -9.94 8.31
N ASN A 136 -8.23 -9.45 7.11
CA ASN A 136 -6.87 -9.34 6.62
C ASN A 136 -6.33 -7.91 6.48
N HIS A 137 -7.09 -6.84 6.76
CA HIS A 137 -6.63 -5.46 6.48
C HIS A 137 -6.59 -4.53 7.71
N PRO A 138 -5.82 -4.87 8.77
CA PRO A 138 -5.73 -4.06 9.99
C PRO A 138 -5.25 -2.62 9.76
N ILE A 139 -4.71 -2.30 8.58
CA ILE A 139 -4.12 -0.99 8.31
C ILE A 139 -4.43 -0.33 6.96
N LEU A 140 -4.86 -1.10 5.96
CA LEU A 140 -5.24 -0.58 4.67
C LEU A 140 -6.66 -0.01 4.76
N THR A 141 -6.88 1.14 4.17
CA THR A 141 -8.23 1.69 3.98
C THR A 141 -8.92 0.97 2.82
N GLU A 142 -10.24 1.09 2.74
CA GLU A 142 -11.01 0.57 1.60
C GLU A 142 -10.53 1.16 0.26
N ASP A 143 -10.04 2.40 0.26
CA ASP A 143 -9.40 3.01 -0.91
C ASP A 143 -8.15 2.25 -1.35
N ASP A 144 -7.28 1.91 -0.39
CA ASP A 144 -6.06 1.16 -0.67
C ASP A 144 -6.36 -0.26 -1.17
N ILE A 145 -7.40 -0.89 -0.64
CA ILE A 145 -7.85 -2.21 -1.04
C ILE A 145 -8.45 -2.17 -2.45
N ALA A 146 -9.22 -1.13 -2.78
CA ALA A 146 -9.81 -0.97 -4.11
C ALA A 146 -8.75 -0.83 -5.21
N GLU A 147 -7.64 -0.14 -4.94
CA GLU A 147 -6.52 -0.06 -5.88
C GLU A 147 -5.90 -1.44 -6.13
N LEU A 148 -5.72 -2.25 -5.09
CA LEU A 148 -5.22 -3.63 -5.22
C LEU A 148 -6.21 -4.53 -5.98
N ALA A 149 -7.51 -4.36 -5.74
CA ALA A 149 -8.56 -5.06 -6.46
C ALA A 149 -8.56 -4.70 -7.95
N LEU A 150 -8.35 -3.43 -8.30
CA LEU A 150 -8.25 -3.01 -9.70
C LEU A 150 -7.07 -3.68 -10.41
N MET A 151 -5.92 -3.76 -9.74
CA MET A 151 -4.74 -4.45 -10.27
C MET A 151 -5.02 -5.93 -10.52
N ASP A 152 -5.67 -6.60 -9.57
CA ASP A 152 -6.04 -8.00 -9.70
C ASP A 152 -7.03 -8.24 -10.85
N TYR A 153 -8.05 -7.39 -10.97
CA TYR A 153 -9.01 -7.43 -12.09
C TYR A 153 -8.31 -7.28 -13.45
N GLN A 154 -7.42 -6.29 -13.58
CA GLN A 154 -6.69 -6.05 -14.82
C GLN A 154 -5.77 -7.23 -15.19
N PHE A 155 -5.13 -7.85 -14.20
CA PHE A 155 -4.28 -9.02 -14.42
C PHE A 155 -5.07 -10.22 -14.96
N HIS A 156 -6.22 -10.52 -14.34
CA HIS A 156 -7.10 -11.62 -14.78
C HIS A 156 -7.64 -11.39 -16.20
N ASN A 157 -8.06 -10.16 -16.53
CA ASN A 157 -8.60 -9.87 -17.86
C ASN A 157 -7.51 -9.80 -18.95
N ARG A 158 -6.29 -9.34 -18.63
CA ARG A 158 -5.17 -9.39 -19.59
C ARG A 158 -4.76 -10.82 -19.96
N LYS A 159 -4.87 -11.77 -19.02
CA LYS A 159 -4.63 -13.19 -19.29
C LYS A 159 -5.69 -13.83 -20.20
N LEU A 160 -6.87 -13.22 -20.33
CA LEU A 160 -7.93 -13.68 -21.24
C LEU A 160 -7.78 -13.11 -22.67
N SER A 161 -6.89 -12.12 -22.88
CA SER A 161 -6.67 -11.46 -24.18
C SER A 161 -5.50 -12.04 -24.98
N ILE A 162 -5.00 -13.24 -24.66
CA ILE A 162 -3.92 -13.95 -25.37
C ILE A 162 -4.45 -15.24 -25.99
#